data_AF-A0A3E2CPN7-F1
#
_entry.id   AF-A0A3E2CPN7-F1
#
_cell.length_a   1.000
_cell.length_b   1.000
_cell.length_c   1.000
_cell.angle_alpha   90.00
_cell.angle_beta   90.00
_cell.angle_gamma   90.00
#
_symmetry.space_group_name_H-M   'P 1'
#
loop_
_entity.id
_entity.type
_entity.pdbx_description
1 polymer ?
#
loop_
_entity_poly.entity_id
_entity_poly.type
_entity_poly.pdbx_seq_one_letter_code
_entity_poly.pdbx_strand_id
1 'polypeptide(L)'
;DKSQLVAKLAEAKGKKNDASYKNASAAKQAALDNAITSAESIVKKAGATEKEISDATSALNNAVTGLDGHDTSALQAAVTAAESKKKTVAYMNASDTKKTAFDNAVAAAQAILDSPKGKTEQEISDAETQLETASNALDGTVDTSKLQVEVNKADSLKKSVQYTNAVQDKKSAYDTALTAAESALADAKNAQSANTPEQKQIAVNGALLQLQTAAAALNGVDIADLQAEIALENSVKESVKYVYDTAEKQQAYNKALQDAKELISKLADPAGQGVEVATKSQADRQALVNTALKSLKNAKDALNGVNKTVLQAEVDDDSHFSKSFA
;
A
#
# COMPACT_ATOMS: atom_id res chain seq x y z
N ASP A 1 -53.22 50.21 -29.23
CA ASP A 1 -52.55 48.98 -29.70
C ASP A 1 -51.81 48.34 -28.51
N LYS A 2 -51.80 47.00 -28.39
CA LYS A 2 -51.13 46.24 -27.30
C LYS A 2 -49.97 45.37 -27.80
N SER A 3 -49.63 45.45 -29.09
CA SER A 3 -48.63 44.60 -29.76
C SER A 3 -47.29 44.55 -29.01
N GLN A 4 -46.76 45.69 -28.61
CA GLN A 4 -45.48 45.78 -27.87
C GLN A 4 -45.52 45.08 -26.51
N LEU A 5 -46.60 45.26 -25.74
CA LEU A 5 -46.77 44.61 -24.44
C LEU A 5 -46.82 43.09 -24.59
N VAL A 6 -47.51 42.59 -25.62
CA VAL A 6 -47.57 41.14 -25.92
C VAL A 6 -46.19 40.58 -26.26
N ALA A 7 -45.40 41.29 -27.08
CA ALA A 7 -44.04 40.88 -27.42
C ALA A 7 -43.13 40.83 -26.17
N LYS A 8 -43.17 41.88 -25.33
CA LYS A 8 -42.39 41.92 -24.08
C LYS A 8 -42.82 40.89 -23.05
N LEU A 9 -44.11 40.61 -22.97
CA LEU A 9 -44.62 39.52 -22.14
C LEU A 9 -44.08 38.16 -22.59
N ALA A 10 -43.98 37.91 -23.90
CA ALA A 10 -43.40 36.67 -24.42
C ALA A 10 -41.89 36.55 -24.09
N GLU A 11 -41.13 37.63 -24.25
CA GLU A 11 -39.70 37.70 -23.87
C GLU A 11 -39.51 37.39 -22.38
N ALA A 12 -40.26 38.07 -21.50
CA ALA A 12 -40.20 37.89 -20.06
C ALA A 12 -40.54 36.45 -19.64
N LYS A 13 -41.54 35.83 -20.27
CA LYS A 13 -41.87 34.41 -20.06
C LYS A 13 -40.74 33.49 -20.49
N GLY A 14 -40.10 33.78 -21.63
CA GLY A 14 -38.94 33.03 -22.11
C GLY A 14 -37.79 33.03 -21.11
N LYS A 15 -37.54 34.16 -20.44
CA LYS A 15 -36.48 34.30 -19.43
C LYS A 15 -36.59 33.36 -18.24
N LYS A 16 -37.79 32.83 -17.93
CA LYS A 16 -37.96 31.85 -16.82
C LYS A 16 -37.16 30.56 -17.02
N ASN A 17 -36.73 30.26 -18.24
CA ASN A 17 -35.91 29.09 -18.54
C ASN A 17 -34.40 29.35 -18.46
N ASP A 18 -33.97 30.62 -18.43
CA ASP A 18 -32.57 31.03 -18.41
C ASP A 18 -32.00 30.96 -16.99
N ALA A 19 -30.67 30.80 -16.89
CA ALA A 19 -29.96 30.93 -15.62
C ALA A 19 -30.20 32.31 -14.96
N SER A 20 -30.35 33.35 -15.79
CA SER A 20 -30.68 34.71 -15.32
C SER A 20 -31.92 34.78 -14.43
N TYR A 21 -32.93 33.93 -14.66
CA TYR A 21 -34.08 33.82 -13.77
C TYR A 21 -33.92 32.72 -12.74
N LYS A 22 -33.48 31.51 -13.13
CA LYS A 22 -33.43 30.35 -12.22
C LYS A 22 -32.51 30.59 -11.02
N ASN A 23 -31.40 31.28 -11.26
CA ASN A 23 -30.40 31.64 -10.26
C ASN A 23 -30.57 33.09 -9.78
N ALA A 24 -31.63 33.80 -10.16
CA ALA A 24 -31.91 35.11 -9.57
C ALA A 24 -32.28 35.00 -8.10
N SER A 25 -32.02 36.08 -7.35
CA SER A 25 -32.51 36.21 -5.99
C SER A 25 -34.03 36.15 -5.95
N ALA A 26 -34.59 35.67 -4.83
CA ALA A 26 -36.03 35.48 -4.68
C ALA A 26 -36.82 36.78 -4.93
N ALA A 27 -36.26 37.93 -4.54
CA ALA A 27 -36.87 39.23 -4.77
C ALA A 27 -36.98 39.58 -6.27
N LYS A 28 -35.94 39.28 -7.07
CA LYS A 28 -35.93 39.52 -8.52
C LYS A 28 -36.82 38.54 -9.28
N GLN A 29 -36.84 37.27 -8.85
CA GLN A 29 -37.79 36.28 -9.36
C GLN A 29 -39.24 36.74 -9.16
N ALA A 30 -39.58 37.16 -7.93
CA ALA A 30 -40.91 37.67 -7.60
C ALA A 30 -41.26 38.95 -8.37
N ALA A 31 -40.30 39.86 -8.57
CA ALA A 31 -40.51 41.08 -9.36
C ALA A 31 -40.89 40.75 -10.82
N LEU A 32 -40.21 39.79 -11.45
CA LEU A 32 -40.54 39.36 -12.80
C LEU A 32 -41.90 38.66 -12.87
N ASP A 33 -42.18 37.75 -11.93
CA ASP A 33 -43.47 37.03 -11.90
C ASP A 33 -44.65 37.99 -11.71
N ASN A 34 -44.53 38.96 -10.80
CA ASN A 34 -45.56 39.98 -10.58
C ASN A 34 -45.74 40.90 -11.81
N ALA A 35 -44.66 41.28 -12.48
CA ALA A 35 -44.73 42.07 -13.71
C ALA A 35 -45.41 41.28 -14.85
N ILE A 36 -45.12 39.98 -14.98
CA ILE A 36 -45.78 39.07 -15.93
C ILE A 36 -47.28 39.00 -15.64
N THR A 37 -47.70 38.74 -14.40
CA THR A 37 -49.13 38.66 -14.03
C THR A 37 -49.87 39.98 -14.25
N SER A 38 -49.22 41.11 -13.94
CA SER A 38 -49.79 42.44 -14.17
C SER A 38 -49.97 42.71 -15.67
N ALA A 39 -48.95 42.43 -16.48
CA ALA A 39 -49.01 42.57 -17.93
C ALA A 39 -50.09 41.69 -18.57
N GLU A 40 -50.23 40.43 -18.13
CA GLU A 40 -51.31 39.54 -18.60
C GLU A 40 -52.70 40.10 -18.32
N SER A 41 -52.88 40.74 -17.17
CA SER A 41 -54.14 41.38 -16.79
C SER A 41 -54.46 42.57 -17.69
N ILE A 42 -53.46 43.42 -17.99
CA ILE A 42 -53.60 44.55 -18.92
C ILE A 42 -53.88 44.08 -20.35
N VAL A 43 -53.25 42.98 -20.81
CA VAL A 43 -53.53 42.38 -22.11
C VAL A 43 -55.01 41.97 -22.23
N LYS A 44 -55.58 41.37 -21.18
CA LYS A 44 -57.00 40.94 -21.14
C LYS A 44 -58.00 42.09 -20.92
N LYS A 45 -57.60 43.20 -20.32
CA LYS A 45 -58.48 44.33 -19.98
C LYS A 45 -59.03 45.03 -21.23
N ALA A 46 -60.35 45.04 -21.41
CA ALA A 46 -61.01 45.85 -22.43
C ALA A 46 -60.85 47.35 -22.09
N GLY A 47 -60.50 48.17 -23.08
CA GLY A 47 -60.30 49.61 -22.88
C GLY A 47 -59.07 50.00 -22.04
N ALA A 48 -58.04 49.13 -21.95
CA ALA A 48 -56.78 49.50 -21.31
C ALA A 48 -56.19 50.76 -21.95
N THR A 49 -55.77 51.71 -21.12
CA THR A 49 -55.23 53.00 -21.53
C THR A 49 -53.79 52.87 -22.05
N GLU A 50 -53.35 53.83 -22.86
CA GLU A 50 -51.96 53.90 -23.33
C GLU A 50 -50.96 53.95 -22.17
N LYS A 51 -51.32 54.69 -21.09
CA LYS A 51 -50.50 54.76 -19.88
C LYS A 51 -50.37 53.40 -19.20
N GLU A 52 -51.47 52.66 -19.01
CA GLU A 52 -51.42 51.32 -18.40
C GLU A 52 -50.58 50.34 -19.22
N ILE A 53 -50.66 50.42 -20.56
CA ILE A 53 -49.86 49.59 -21.46
C ILE A 53 -48.37 49.95 -21.35
N SER A 54 -48.06 51.24 -21.33
CA SER A 54 -46.68 51.75 -21.22
C SER A 54 -46.06 51.43 -19.85
N ASP A 55 -46.80 51.61 -18.76
CA ASP A 55 -46.37 51.28 -17.40
C ASP A 55 -46.08 49.77 -17.27
N ALA A 56 -46.99 48.91 -17.77
CA ALA A 56 -46.79 47.46 -17.74
C ALA A 56 -45.59 47.01 -18.59
N THR A 57 -45.40 47.63 -19.76
CA THR A 57 -44.24 47.37 -20.62
C THR A 57 -42.93 47.76 -19.92
N SER A 58 -42.91 48.92 -19.27
CA SER A 58 -41.74 49.40 -18.51
C SER A 58 -41.44 48.51 -17.30
N ALA A 59 -42.46 48.06 -16.58
CA ALA A 59 -42.32 47.14 -15.45
C ALA A 59 -41.70 45.80 -15.88
N LEU A 60 -42.14 45.23 -17.00
CA LEU A 60 -41.54 44.01 -17.57
C LEU A 60 -40.08 44.22 -17.94
N ASN A 61 -39.76 45.30 -18.66
CA ASN A 61 -38.38 45.61 -19.04
C ASN A 61 -37.48 45.73 -17.81
N ASN A 62 -37.90 46.50 -16.80
CA ASN A 62 -37.14 46.69 -15.58
C ASN A 62 -36.97 45.40 -14.77
N ALA A 63 -37.98 44.52 -14.76
CA ALA A 63 -37.89 43.24 -14.07
C ALA A 63 -36.95 42.27 -14.79
N VAL A 64 -36.98 42.23 -16.14
CA VAL A 64 -36.07 41.42 -16.95
C VAL A 64 -34.62 41.90 -16.83
N THR A 65 -34.36 43.21 -16.96
CA THR A 65 -33.01 43.77 -16.83
C THR A 65 -32.50 43.75 -15.40
N GLY A 66 -33.40 43.71 -14.42
CA GLY A 66 -33.08 43.62 -13.00
C GLY A 66 -32.78 42.22 -12.48
N LEU A 67 -32.88 41.18 -13.32
CA LEU A 67 -32.49 39.81 -12.96
C LEU A 67 -30.99 39.75 -12.64
N ASP A 68 -30.66 39.06 -11.55
CA ASP A 68 -29.33 38.95 -10.96
C ASP A 68 -28.85 37.49 -10.90
N GLY A 69 -29.45 36.59 -11.69
CA GLY A 69 -28.99 35.23 -11.83
C GLY A 69 -27.86 35.12 -12.84
N HIS A 70 -26.90 34.24 -12.56
CA HIS A 70 -25.76 34.00 -13.44
C HIS A 70 -25.59 32.50 -13.69
N ASP A 71 -24.96 32.15 -14.82
CA ASP A 71 -24.67 30.75 -15.16
C ASP A 71 -23.56 30.18 -14.28
N THR A 72 -23.73 28.95 -13.83
CA THR A 72 -22.80 28.22 -12.96
C THR A 72 -22.26 26.95 -13.62
N SER A 73 -22.53 26.75 -14.92
CA SER A 73 -22.15 25.55 -15.66
C SER A 73 -20.64 25.30 -15.67
N ALA A 74 -19.82 26.36 -15.83
CA ALA A 74 -18.36 26.28 -15.79
C ALA A 74 -17.85 25.84 -14.40
N LEU A 75 -18.34 26.47 -13.34
CA LEU A 75 -18.02 26.08 -11.95
C LEU A 75 -18.40 24.63 -11.65
N GLN A 76 -19.55 24.16 -12.15
CA GLN A 76 -19.98 22.77 -12.01
C GLN A 76 -19.03 21.79 -12.71
N ALA A 77 -18.54 22.17 -13.90
CA ALA A 77 -17.54 21.38 -14.62
C ALA A 77 -16.20 21.35 -13.88
N ALA A 78 -15.76 22.48 -13.34
CA ALA A 78 -14.53 22.59 -12.54
C ALA A 78 -14.57 21.71 -11.28
N VAL A 79 -15.68 21.73 -10.54
CA VAL A 79 -15.90 20.85 -9.37
C VAL A 79 -15.87 19.37 -9.77
N THR A 80 -16.50 19.01 -10.89
CA THR A 80 -16.50 17.62 -11.39
C THR A 80 -15.09 17.14 -11.76
N ALA A 81 -14.30 18.00 -12.39
CA ALA A 81 -12.90 17.73 -12.72
C ALA A 81 -12.05 17.58 -11.44
N ALA A 82 -12.29 18.43 -10.43
CA ALA A 82 -11.61 18.36 -9.15
C ALA A 82 -11.93 17.06 -8.39
N GLU A 83 -13.18 16.62 -8.35
CA GLU A 83 -13.55 15.34 -7.74
C GLU A 83 -12.88 14.14 -8.43
N SER A 84 -12.68 14.22 -9.75
CA SER A 84 -11.90 13.21 -10.48
C SER A 84 -10.41 13.26 -10.11
N LYS A 85 -9.86 14.45 -9.86
CA LYS A 85 -8.46 14.68 -9.47
C LYS A 85 -8.12 14.02 -8.12
N LYS A 86 -9.08 13.87 -7.20
CA LYS A 86 -8.89 13.18 -5.91
C LYS A 86 -8.44 11.72 -6.01
N LYS A 87 -8.63 11.10 -7.19
CA LYS A 87 -8.22 9.70 -7.46
C LYS A 87 -6.84 9.59 -8.11
N THR A 88 -6.17 10.71 -8.35
CA THR A 88 -4.87 10.75 -9.03
C THR A 88 -3.72 10.78 -8.03
N VAL A 89 -2.52 10.38 -8.47
CA VAL A 89 -1.30 10.45 -7.65
C VAL A 89 -1.03 11.87 -7.18
N ALA A 90 -1.34 12.87 -8.02
CA ALA A 90 -1.20 14.28 -7.69
C ALA A 90 -1.93 14.68 -6.41
N TYR A 91 -3.10 14.09 -6.12
CA TYR A 91 -3.84 14.34 -4.88
C TYR A 91 -3.49 13.33 -3.79
N MET A 92 -3.48 12.03 -4.11
CA MET A 92 -3.32 10.97 -3.08
C MET A 92 -1.99 11.08 -2.33
N ASN A 93 -0.94 11.50 -3.03
CA ASN A 93 0.41 11.65 -2.49
C ASN A 93 0.82 13.11 -2.27
N ALA A 94 -0.10 14.07 -2.42
CA ALA A 94 0.19 15.47 -2.11
C ALA A 94 0.40 15.67 -0.61
N SER A 95 1.09 16.77 -0.27
CA SER A 95 1.22 17.21 1.10
C SER A 95 -0.15 17.58 1.71
N ASP A 96 -0.30 17.34 3.01
CA ASP A 96 -1.58 17.58 3.70
C ASP A 96 -2.06 19.03 3.57
N THR A 97 -1.13 20.00 3.57
CA THR A 97 -1.44 21.42 3.35
C THR A 97 -2.07 21.66 1.97
N LYS A 98 -1.55 21.04 0.91
CA LYS A 98 -2.07 21.20 -0.45
C LYS A 98 -3.40 20.48 -0.64
N LYS A 99 -3.55 19.29 -0.07
CA LYS A 99 -4.83 18.56 -0.04
C LYS A 99 -5.91 19.35 0.67
N THR A 100 -5.59 19.92 1.84
CA THR A 100 -6.53 20.77 2.59
C THR A 100 -6.94 22.00 1.79
N ALA A 101 -5.99 22.69 1.14
CA ALA A 101 -6.31 23.84 0.30
C ALA A 101 -7.21 23.46 -0.88
N PHE A 102 -6.94 22.32 -1.53
CA PHE A 102 -7.75 21.77 -2.59
C PHE A 102 -9.17 21.42 -2.14
N ASP A 103 -9.32 20.68 -1.04
CA ASP A 103 -10.62 20.27 -0.50
C ASP A 103 -11.45 21.48 -0.06
N ASN A 104 -10.82 22.49 0.53
CA ASN A 104 -11.49 23.74 0.89
C ASN A 104 -11.99 24.51 -0.33
N ALA A 105 -11.21 24.58 -1.41
CA ALA A 105 -11.62 25.23 -2.65
C ALA A 105 -12.77 24.48 -3.33
N VAL A 106 -12.75 23.14 -3.32
CA VAL A 106 -13.88 22.32 -3.79
C VAL A 106 -15.13 22.60 -2.97
N ALA A 107 -15.01 22.64 -1.64
CA ALA A 107 -16.14 22.91 -0.76
C ALA A 107 -16.73 24.32 -0.96
N ALA A 108 -15.89 25.33 -1.17
CA ALA A 108 -16.33 26.70 -1.45
C ALA A 108 -17.07 26.80 -2.79
N ALA A 109 -16.55 26.16 -3.84
CA ALA A 109 -17.22 26.08 -5.14
C ALA A 109 -18.56 25.32 -5.05
N GLN A 110 -18.60 24.20 -4.33
CA GLN A 110 -19.83 23.42 -4.11
C GLN A 110 -20.88 24.23 -3.35
N ALA A 111 -20.48 25.04 -2.35
CA ALA A 111 -21.41 25.89 -1.61
C ALA A 111 -22.12 26.92 -2.51
N ILE A 112 -21.45 27.44 -3.55
CA ILE A 112 -22.07 28.30 -4.56
C ILE A 112 -23.06 27.50 -5.41
N LEU A 113 -22.71 26.29 -5.84
CA LEU A 113 -23.58 25.42 -6.65
C LEU A 113 -24.82 24.95 -5.89
N ASP A 114 -24.70 24.71 -4.58
CA ASP A 114 -25.80 24.31 -3.72
C ASP A 114 -26.75 25.49 -3.41
N SER A 115 -26.26 26.73 -3.51
CA SER A 115 -27.01 27.96 -3.25
C SER A 115 -26.69 29.06 -4.28
N PRO A 116 -27.05 28.86 -5.57
CA PRO A 116 -26.61 29.73 -6.66
C PRO A 116 -27.40 31.04 -6.75
N LYS A 117 -28.48 31.18 -5.96
CA LYS A 117 -29.41 32.30 -6.09
C LYS A 117 -28.77 33.62 -5.68
N GLY A 118 -28.76 34.59 -6.59
CA GLY A 118 -28.24 35.95 -6.37
C GLY A 118 -26.72 36.01 -6.21
N LYS A 119 -26.00 34.94 -6.58
CA LYS A 119 -24.54 34.92 -6.59
C LYS A 119 -24.02 35.74 -7.76
N THR A 120 -23.09 36.65 -7.47
CA THR A 120 -22.50 37.53 -8.49
C THR A 120 -21.58 36.77 -9.43
N GLU A 121 -21.36 37.31 -10.64
CA GLU A 121 -20.36 36.76 -11.58
C GLU A 121 -18.97 36.69 -10.94
N GLN A 122 -18.62 37.68 -10.12
CA GLN A 122 -17.34 37.73 -9.41
C GLN A 122 -17.22 36.60 -8.39
N GLU A 123 -18.24 36.34 -7.57
CA GLU A 123 -18.21 35.22 -6.60
C GLU A 123 -18.02 33.86 -7.30
N ILE A 124 -18.71 33.66 -8.44
CA ILE A 124 -18.61 32.43 -9.23
C ILE A 124 -17.20 32.30 -9.82
N SER A 125 -16.70 33.35 -10.47
CA SER A 125 -15.38 33.37 -11.10
C SER A 125 -14.23 33.25 -10.09
N ASP A 126 -14.37 33.86 -8.91
CA ASP A 126 -13.39 33.75 -7.82
C ASP A 126 -13.31 32.32 -7.30
N ALA A 127 -14.45 31.65 -7.11
CA ALA A 127 -14.47 30.26 -6.66
C ALA A 127 -13.88 29.31 -7.70
N GLU A 128 -14.16 29.54 -8.99
CA GLU A 128 -13.56 28.78 -10.09
C GLU A 128 -12.03 28.95 -10.09
N THR A 129 -11.54 30.19 -10.05
CA THR A 129 -10.11 30.51 -10.03
C THR A 129 -9.40 29.93 -8.81
N GLN A 130 -10.02 29.98 -7.63
CA GLN A 130 -9.47 29.38 -6.41
C GLN A 130 -9.36 27.87 -6.54
N LEU A 131 -10.37 27.21 -7.09
CA LEU A 131 -10.37 25.77 -7.31
C LEU A 131 -9.28 25.35 -8.31
N GLU A 132 -9.16 26.05 -9.44
CA GLU A 132 -8.11 25.80 -10.42
C GLU A 132 -6.71 26.00 -9.84
N THR A 133 -6.52 27.09 -9.08
CA THR A 133 -5.24 27.38 -8.41
C THR A 133 -4.87 26.27 -7.44
N ALA A 134 -5.81 25.82 -6.61
CA ALA A 134 -5.56 24.75 -5.65
C ALA A 134 -5.33 23.39 -6.35
N SER A 135 -6.04 23.12 -7.43
CA SER A 135 -5.86 21.92 -8.26
C SER A 135 -4.46 21.85 -8.89
N ASN A 136 -3.98 22.97 -9.42
CA ASN A 136 -2.65 23.07 -10.00
C ASN A 136 -1.54 23.09 -8.95
N ALA A 137 -1.85 23.45 -7.70
CA ALA A 137 -0.90 23.48 -6.59
C ALA A 137 -0.67 22.10 -5.93
N LEU A 138 -1.41 21.06 -6.34
CA LEU A 138 -1.20 19.69 -5.89
C LEU A 138 0.21 19.22 -6.26
N ASP A 139 0.95 18.74 -5.25
CA ASP A 139 2.37 18.41 -5.33
C ASP A 139 2.64 16.90 -5.24
N GLY A 140 1.61 16.07 -5.34
CA GLY A 140 1.75 14.62 -5.27
C GLY A 140 2.52 14.05 -6.45
N THR A 141 3.49 13.19 -6.14
CA THR A 141 4.27 12.44 -7.13
C THR A 141 4.27 10.96 -6.78
N VAL A 142 4.79 10.13 -7.68
CA VAL A 142 4.97 8.69 -7.40
C VAL A 142 5.83 8.51 -6.16
N ASP A 143 5.26 7.89 -5.12
CA ASP A 143 5.95 7.56 -3.88
C ASP A 143 6.70 6.23 -4.04
N THR A 144 8.02 6.31 -3.98
CA THR A 144 8.96 5.17 -4.10
C THR A 144 9.64 4.82 -2.78
N SER A 145 9.37 5.58 -1.71
CA SER A 145 10.14 5.53 -0.46
C SER A 145 10.16 4.14 0.16
N LYS A 146 8.99 3.50 0.30
CA LYS A 146 8.85 2.16 0.88
C LYS A 146 9.54 1.08 0.05
N LEU A 147 9.40 1.14 -1.28
CA LEU A 147 10.07 0.21 -2.19
C LEU A 147 11.59 0.36 -2.12
N GLN A 148 12.09 1.59 -2.10
CA GLN A 148 13.52 1.86 -1.99
C GLN A 148 14.10 1.33 -0.68
N VAL A 149 13.40 1.52 0.44
CA VAL A 149 13.80 0.95 1.74
C VAL A 149 13.89 -0.57 1.67
N GLU A 150 12.94 -1.25 1.04
CA GLU A 150 12.95 -2.70 0.91
C GLU A 150 14.10 -3.19 0.02
N VAL A 151 14.32 -2.55 -1.14
CA VAL A 151 15.45 -2.84 -2.03
C VAL A 151 16.79 -2.67 -1.31
N ASN A 152 16.94 -1.62 -0.49
CA ASN A 152 18.18 -1.37 0.26
C ASN A 152 18.52 -2.48 1.28
N LYS A 153 17.56 -3.31 1.69
CA LYS A 153 17.82 -4.47 2.57
C LYS A 153 18.48 -5.63 1.82
N ALA A 154 18.42 -5.64 0.49
CA ALA A 154 18.75 -6.82 -0.30
C ALA A 154 20.18 -7.33 -0.08
N ASP A 155 21.17 -6.44 -0.01
CA ASP A 155 22.56 -6.83 0.21
C ASP A 155 22.76 -7.56 1.54
N SER A 156 22.10 -7.09 2.60
CA SER A 156 22.17 -7.72 3.91
C SER A 156 21.43 -9.06 3.94
N LEU A 157 20.24 -9.13 3.33
CA LEU A 157 19.43 -10.33 3.27
C LEU A 157 20.13 -11.42 2.45
N LYS A 158 20.75 -11.09 1.31
CA LYS A 158 21.50 -12.04 0.46
C LYS A 158 22.72 -12.65 1.16
N LYS A 159 23.27 -11.98 2.17
CA LYS A 159 24.39 -12.49 2.99
C LYS A 159 23.92 -13.30 4.20
N SER A 160 22.64 -13.26 4.53
CA SER A 160 22.09 -13.98 5.66
C SER A 160 21.86 -15.46 5.36
N VAL A 161 21.88 -16.29 6.40
CA VAL A 161 21.55 -17.73 6.31
C VAL A 161 20.13 -17.96 5.78
N GLN A 162 19.22 -17.00 5.96
CA GLN A 162 17.86 -17.03 5.42
C GLN A 162 17.88 -17.16 3.89
N TYR A 163 18.79 -16.47 3.21
CA TYR A 163 18.93 -16.54 1.76
C TYR A 163 19.95 -17.59 1.33
N THR A 164 21.14 -17.65 1.94
CA THR A 164 22.21 -18.55 1.47
C THR A 164 21.82 -20.01 1.59
N ASN A 165 21.07 -20.38 2.63
CA ASN A 165 20.62 -21.74 2.91
C ASN A 165 19.14 -21.98 2.51
N ALA A 166 18.51 -21.00 1.84
CA ALA A 166 17.18 -21.19 1.27
C ALA A 166 17.22 -22.15 0.09
N VAL A 167 16.07 -22.78 -0.18
CA VAL A 167 15.91 -23.61 -1.37
C VAL A 167 15.93 -22.75 -2.64
N GLN A 168 16.44 -23.32 -3.73
CA GLN A 168 16.77 -22.55 -4.93
C GLN A 168 15.57 -21.80 -5.52
N ASP A 169 14.38 -22.42 -5.56
CA ASP A 169 13.18 -21.76 -6.10
C ASP A 169 12.79 -20.50 -5.30
N LYS A 170 13.00 -20.49 -3.98
CA LYS A 170 12.73 -19.32 -3.14
C LYS A 170 13.76 -18.22 -3.35
N LYS A 171 15.03 -18.58 -3.55
CA LYS A 171 16.09 -17.63 -3.92
C LYS A 171 15.79 -16.98 -5.27
N SER A 172 15.48 -17.79 -6.28
CA SER A 172 15.09 -17.33 -7.62
C SER A 172 13.87 -16.42 -7.59
N ALA A 173 12.85 -16.76 -6.79
CA ALA A 173 11.66 -15.91 -6.62
C ALA A 173 12.02 -14.56 -5.99
N TYR A 174 12.88 -14.54 -4.97
CA TYR A 174 13.37 -13.31 -4.35
C TYR A 174 14.19 -12.46 -5.33
N ASP A 175 15.13 -13.05 -6.07
CA ASP A 175 15.97 -12.33 -7.05
C ASP A 175 15.14 -11.76 -8.20
N THR A 176 14.13 -12.49 -8.65
CA THR A 176 13.17 -12.02 -9.66
C THR A 176 12.37 -10.84 -9.12
N ALA A 177 11.85 -10.93 -7.89
CA ALA A 177 11.09 -9.85 -7.28
C ALA A 177 11.95 -8.59 -7.03
N LEU A 178 13.22 -8.78 -6.65
CA LEU A 178 14.19 -7.68 -6.48
C LEU A 178 14.46 -6.99 -7.82
N THR A 179 14.67 -7.74 -8.90
CA THR A 179 14.87 -7.19 -10.25
C THR A 179 13.64 -6.39 -10.72
N ALA A 180 12.44 -6.89 -10.44
CA ALA A 180 11.19 -6.19 -10.73
C ALA A 180 11.06 -4.89 -9.91
N ALA A 181 11.44 -4.92 -8.63
CA ALA A 181 11.47 -3.75 -7.76
C ALA A 181 12.45 -2.68 -8.26
N GLU A 182 13.67 -3.06 -8.63
CA GLU A 182 14.67 -2.15 -9.20
C GLU A 182 14.18 -1.53 -10.52
N SER A 183 13.53 -2.32 -11.38
CA SER A 183 12.93 -1.83 -12.63
C SER A 183 11.79 -0.84 -12.36
N ALA A 184 10.90 -1.13 -11.41
CA ALA A 184 9.81 -0.22 -11.04
C ALA A 184 10.34 1.11 -10.46
N LEU A 185 11.41 1.07 -9.67
CA LEU A 185 12.09 2.28 -9.18
C LEU A 185 12.72 3.09 -10.32
N ALA A 186 13.33 2.43 -11.29
CA ALA A 186 13.90 3.09 -12.46
C ALA A 186 12.80 3.75 -13.32
N ASP A 187 11.70 3.04 -13.58
CA ASP A 187 10.56 3.57 -14.35
C ASP A 187 9.88 4.75 -13.64
N ALA A 188 9.75 4.67 -12.31
CA ALA A 188 9.20 5.76 -11.50
C ALA A 188 10.01 7.06 -11.65
N LYS A 189 11.35 6.96 -11.74
CA LYS A 189 12.27 8.09 -11.90
C LYS A 189 12.42 8.56 -13.36
N ASN A 190 12.00 7.73 -14.32
CA ASN A 190 12.15 8.02 -15.74
C ASN A 190 11.06 8.98 -16.25
N ALA A 191 11.44 10.23 -16.50
CA ALA A 191 10.54 11.25 -17.03
C ALA A 191 10.06 10.95 -18.47
N GLN A 192 10.78 10.12 -19.22
CA GLN A 192 10.46 9.72 -20.60
C GLN A 192 9.68 8.41 -20.69
N SER A 193 9.34 7.79 -19.55
CA SER A 193 8.50 6.59 -19.55
C SER A 193 7.11 6.88 -20.13
N ALA A 194 6.56 5.91 -20.87
CA ALA A 194 5.20 5.97 -21.40
C ALA A 194 4.12 5.78 -20.31
N ASN A 195 4.49 5.30 -19.12
CA ASN A 195 3.56 5.07 -18.03
C ASN A 195 3.13 6.38 -17.37
N THR A 196 1.83 6.52 -17.10
CA THR A 196 1.31 7.62 -16.29
C THR A 196 1.80 7.53 -14.83
N PRO A 197 1.76 8.63 -14.04
CA PRO A 197 2.04 8.56 -12.61
C PRO A 197 1.24 7.48 -11.88
N GLU A 198 -0.03 7.29 -12.23
CA GLU A 198 -0.89 6.27 -11.64
C GLU A 198 -0.39 4.85 -11.95
N GLN A 199 -0.02 4.58 -13.21
CA GLN A 199 0.53 3.28 -13.61
C GLN A 199 1.87 3.00 -12.91
N LYS A 200 2.73 4.02 -12.80
CA LYS A 200 4.00 3.93 -12.05
C LYS A 200 3.77 3.63 -10.58
N GLN A 201 2.82 4.30 -9.93
CA GLN A 201 2.51 4.04 -8.53
C GLN A 201 1.97 2.62 -8.31
N ILE A 202 1.12 2.12 -9.22
CA ILE A 202 0.64 0.74 -9.18
C ILE A 202 1.80 -0.24 -9.32
N ALA A 203 2.73 -0.02 -10.27
CA ALA A 203 3.90 -0.86 -10.46
C ALA A 203 4.81 -0.88 -9.22
N VAL A 204 5.07 0.29 -8.62
CA VAL A 204 5.86 0.43 -7.39
C VAL A 204 5.21 -0.34 -6.23
N ASN A 205 3.90 -0.17 -6.02
CA ASN A 205 3.17 -0.87 -4.96
C ASN A 205 3.15 -2.40 -5.18
N GLY A 206 2.96 -2.83 -6.42
CA GLY A 206 2.98 -4.24 -6.80
C GLY A 206 4.36 -4.88 -6.57
N ALA A 207 5.42 -4.21 -6.98
CA ALA A 207 6.79 -4.69 -6.80
C ALA A 207 7.19 -4.74 -5.31
N LEU A 208 6.74 -3.76 -4.50
CA LEU A 208 6.93 -3.79 -3.05
C LEU A 208 6.31 -5.04 -2.42
N LEU A 209 5.04 -5.31 -2.74
CA LEU A 209 4.33 -6.48 -2.22
C LEU A 209 5.03 -7.79 -2.65
N GLN A 210 5.44 -7.88 -3.91
CA GLN A 210 6.14 -9.06 -4.44
C GLN A 210 7.48 -9.29 -3.73
N LEU A 211 8.28 -8.23 -3.56
CA LEU A 211 9.58 -8.32 -2.91
C LEU A 211 9.44 -8.73 -1.43
N GLN A 212 8.50 -8.13 -0.70
CA GLN A 212 8.22 -8.49 0.69
C GLN A 212 7.73 -9.94 0.82
N THR A 213 6.84 -10.37 -0.08
CA THR A 213 6.32 -11.74 -0.10
C THR A 213 7.44 -12.75 -0.37
N ALA A 214 8.30 -12.47 -1.35
CA ALA A 214 9.41 -13.35 -1.70
C ALA A 214 10.48 -13.38 -0.59
N ALA A 215 10.76 -12.25 0.06
CA ALA A 215 11.66 -12.17 1.20
C ALA A 215 11.15 -13.03 2.37
N ALA A 216 9.86 -12.93 2.69
CA ALA A 216 9.24 -13.73 3.75
C ALA A 216 9.18 -15.23 3.42
N ALA A 217 9.18 -15.58 2.12
CA ALA A 217 9.17 -16.97 1.66
C ALA A 217 10.55 -17.65 1.67
N LEU A 218 11.64 -16.89 1.90
CA LEU A 218 12.97 -17.46 2.09
C LEU A 218 12.96 -18.36 3.33
N ASN A 219 13.37 -19.61 3.13
CA ASN A 219 13.24 -20.64 4.15
C ASN A 219 14.60 -21.11 4.68
N GLY A 220 15.70 -20.42 4.41
CA GLY A 220 17.03 -20.78 4.89
C GLY A 220 17.15 -20.74 6.41
N VAL A 221 17.96 -21.65 6.95
CA VAL A 221 18.10 -21.88 8.40
C VAL A 221 19.56 -21.95 8.79
N ASP A 222 19.86 -21.59 10.04
CA ASP A 222 21.20 -21.71 10.57
C ASP A 222 21.49 -23.18 10.91
N ILE A 223 22.61 -23.68 10.40
CA ILE A 223 23.09 -25.06 10.59
C ILE A 223 24.49 -25.12 11.20
N ALA A 224 25.09 -23.98 11.55
CA ALA A 224 26.49 -23.89 11.95
C ALA A 224 26.79 -24.75 13.19
N ASP A 225 25.94 -24.67 14.22
CA ASP A 225 26.11 -25.46 15.45
C ASP A 225 25.96 -26.97 15.21
N LEU A 226 25.05 -27.37 14.31
CA LEU A 226 24.87 -28.77 13.95
C LEU A 226 26.09 -29.30 13.18
N GLN A 227 26.63 -28.50 12.26
CA GLN A 227 27.86 -28.83 11.53
C GLN A 227 29.05 -28.94 12.47
N ALA A 228 29.21 -28.00 13.41
CA ALA A 228 30.27 -28.03 14.40
C ALA A 228 30.20 -29.28 15.29
N GLU A 229 28.99 -29.67 15.71
CA GLU A 229 28.78 -30.86 16.53
C GLU A 229 29.06 -32.16 15.74
N ILE A 230 28.64 -32.24 14.47
CA ILE A 230 28.98 -33.37 13.58
C ILE A 230 30.50 -33.49 13.40
N ALA A 231 31.22 -32.37 13.27
CA ALA A 231 32.67 -32.35 13.06
C ALA A 231 33.46 -32.96 14.23
N LEU A 232 32.85 -33.08 15.42
CA LEU A 232 33.47 -33.76 16.57
C LEU A 232 33.49 -35.29 16.45
N GLU A 233 32.88 -35.87 15.41
CA GLU A 233 32.73 -37.32 15.23
C GLU A 233 34.00 -38.13 15.56
N ASN A 234 35.12 -37.79 14.93
CA ASN A 234 36.35 -38.58 15.08
C ASN A 234 36.87 -38.49 16.52
N SER A 235 36.90 -37.29 17.08
CA SER A 235 37.33 -37.07 18.47
C SER A 235 36.44 -37.81 19.47
N VAL A 236 35.13 -37.84 19.25
CA VAL A 236 34.20 -38.59 20.10
C VAL A 236 34.43 -40.09 19.95
N LYS A 237 34.54 -40.61 18.72
CA LYS A 237 34.72 -42.04 18.45
C LYS A 237 36.07 -42.59 18.92
N GLU A 238 37.09 -41.76 19.00
CA GLU A 238 38.41 -42.11 19.55
C GLU A 238 38.45 -42.03 21.09
N SER A 239 37.47 -41.38 21.71
CA SER A 239 37.47 -41.19 23.16
C SER A 239 37.24 -42.49 23.93
N VAL A 240 37.88 -42.61 25.11
CA VAL A 240 37.66 -43.72 26.05
C VAL A 240 36.17 -43.88 26.38
N LYS A 241 35.47 -42.75 26.55
CA LYS A 241 34.03 -42.72 26.85
C LYS A 241 33.20 -43.42 25.79
N TYR A 242 33.59 -43.37 24.52
CA TYR A 242 32.90 -44.06 23.44
C TYR A 242 33.38 -45.50 23.29
N VAL A 243 34.70 -45.72 23.17
CA VAL A 243 35.31 -47.03 22.86
C VAL A 243 34.92 -48.09 23.89
N TYR A 244 34.84 -47.72 25.17
CA TYR A 244 34.53 -48.63 26.28
C TYR A 244 33.09 -48.53 26.80
N ASP A 245 32.18 -47.88 26.06
CA ASP A 245 30.77 -47.81 26.45
C ASP A 245 29.98 -49.07 26.05
N THR A 246 28.72 -49.13 26.47
CA THR A 246 27.78 -50.15 26.02
C THR A 246 27.46 -50.00 24.53
N ALA A 247 27.23 -51.13 23.86
CA ALA A 247 26.84 -51.15 22.45
C ALA A 247 25.57 -50.31 22.19
N GLU A 248 24.63 -50.28 23.15
CA GLU A 248 23.40 -49.50 23.07
C GLU A 248 23.68 -47.99 22.98
N LYS A 249 24.60 -47.47 23.81
CA LYS A 249 24.95 -46.04 23.81
C LYS A 249 25.80 -45.65 22.61
N GLN A 250 26.72 -46.51 22.19
CA GLN A 250 27.46 -46.32 20.93
C GLN A 250 26.50 -46.24 19.74
N GLN A 251 25.52 -47.14 19.66
CA GLN A 251 24.50 -47.14 18.62
C GLN A 251 23.63 -45.89 18.68
N ALA A 252 23.21 -45.44 19.87
CA ALA A 252 22.44 -44.22 20.04
C ALA A 252 23.19 -42.98 19.52
N TYR A 253 24.48 -42.84 19.85
CA TYR A 253 25.32 -41.76 19.31
C TYR A 253 25.48 -41.86 17.78
N ASN A 254 25.81 -43.04 17.26
CA ASN A 254 26.00 -43.26 15.82
C ASN A 254 24.72 -42.97 15.04
N LYS A 255 23.55 -43.35 15.56
CA LYS A 255 22.25 -43.08 14.95
C LYS A 255 21.93 -41.58 14.94
N ALA A 256 22.11 -40.89 16.06
CA ALA A 256 21.90 -39.45 16.13
C ALA A 256 22.84 -38.67 15.19
N LEU A 257 24.09 -39.12 15.06
CA LEU A 257 25.07 -38.55 14.14
C LEU A 257 24.67 -38.79 12.67
N GLN A 258 24.20 -39.99 12.33
CA GLN A 258 23.68 -40.30 11.00
C GLN A 258 22.47 -39.44 10.66
N ASP A 259 21.50 -39.32 11.57
CA ASP A 259 20.30 -38.50 11.37
C ASP A 259 20.64 -37.02 11.16
N ALA A 260 21.62 -36.51 11.91
CA ALA A 260 22.12 -35.14 11.77
C ALA A 260 22.77 -34.91 10.38
N LYS A 261 23.60 -35.86 9.92
CA LYS A 261 24.22 -35.81 8.58
C LYS A 261 23.18 -35.89 7.46
N GLU A 262 22.19 -36.78 7.61
CA GLU A 262 21.10 -36.93 6.66
C GLU A 262 20.27 -35.64 6.57
N LEU A 263 19.93 -35.02 7.71
CA LEU A 263 19.23 -33.74 7.73
C LEU A 263 20.01 -32.65 6.98
N ILE A 264 21.32 -32.52 7.22
CA ILE A 264 22.16 -31.55 6.48
C ILE A 264 22.13 -31.84 4.98
N SER A 265 22.25 -33.11 4.58
CA SER A 265 22.16 -33.49 3.17
C SER A 265 20.81 -33.12 2.56
N LYS A 266 19.70 -33.34 3.27
CA LYS A 266 18.35 -32.94 2.84
C LYS A 266 18.20 -31.42 2.74
N LEU A 267 18.84 -30.67 3.63
CA LEU A 267 18.82 -29.19 3.57
C LEU A 267 19.65 -28.65 2.39
N ALA A 268 20.70 -29.37 1.97
CA ALA A 268 21.57 -29.00 0.84
C ALA A 268 21.04 -29.47 -0.53
N ASP A 269 20.27 -30.56 -0.59
CA ASP A 269 19.65 -31.11 -1.80
C ASP A 269 18.10 -31.10 -1.71
N PRO A 270 17.47 -29.92 -1.87
CA PRO A 270 16.02 -29.79 -1.75
C PRO A 270 15.24 -30.43 -2.91
N ALA A 271 15.87 -30.71 -4.05
CA ALA A 271 15.23 -31.31 -5.23
C ALA A 271 15.30 -32.85 -5.25
N GLY A 272 16.25 -33.45 -4.53
CA GLY A 272 16.37 -34.89 -4.35
C GLY A 272 15.83 -35.34 -2.99
N GLN A 273 16.73 -35.68 -2.07
CA GLN A 273 16.37 -36.30 -0.78
C GLN A 273 15.62 -35.35 0.17
N GLY A 274 15.70 -34.04 -0.08
CA GLY A 274 15.17 -32.99 0.77
C GLY A 274 13.78 -32.46 0.42
N VAL A 275 13.06 -33.04 -0.53
CA VAL A 275 11.78 -32.51 -1.04
C VAL A 275 10.78 -32.24 0.10
N GLU A 276 10.67 -33.14 1.07
CA GLU A 276 9.77 -32.97 2.23
C GLU A 276 10.20 -31.81 3.13
N VAL A 277 11.51 -31.60 3.30
CA VAL A 277 12.08 -30.52 4.13
C VAL A 277 12.00 -29.18 3.40
N ALA A 278 12.07 -29.19 2.08
CA ALA A 278 12.05 -28.00 1.22
C ALA A 278 10.70 -27.26 1.24
N THR A 279 9.60 -27.98 1.46
CA THR A 279 8.24 -27.41 1.51
C THR A 279 7.88 -26.81 2.88
N LYS A 280 8.64 -27.13 3.92
CA LYS A 280 8.40 -26.64 5.28
C LYS A 280 8.77 -25.16 5.43
N SER A 281 8.12 -24.50 6.39
CA SER A 281 8.43 -23.11 6.73
C SER A 281 9.86 -22.96 7.25
N GLN A 282 10.38 -21.73 7.27
CA GLN A 282 11.68 -21.45 7.88
C GLN A 282 11.73 -21.92 9.34
N ALA A 283 10.69 -21.63 10.11
CA ALA A 283 10.60 -21.99 11.53
C ALA A 283 10.61 -23.52 11.73
N ASP A 284 9.86 -24.25 10.91
CA ASP A 284 9.82 -25.72 10.99
C ASP A 284 11.15 -26.34 10.59
N ARG A 285 11.81 -25.81 9.55
CA ARG A 285 13.17 -26.24 9.17
C ARG A 285 14.15 -25.99 10.32
N GLN A 286 14.06 -24.84 11.00
CA GLN A 286 14.95 -24.52 12.12
C GLN A 286 14.66 -25.44 13.31
N ALA A 287 13.40 -25.77 13.57
CA ALA A 287 13.02 -26.72 14.62
C ALA A 287 13.61 -28.12 14.37
N LEU A 288 13.66 -28.59 13.12
CA LEU A 288 14.32 -29.84 12.75
C LEU A 288 15.82 -29.80 13.05
N VAL A 289 16.50 -28.70 12.69
CA VAL A 289 17.93 -28.52 12.97
C VAL A 289 18.20 -28.52 14.47
N ASN A 290 17.42 -27.75 15.23
CA ASN A 290 17.55 -27.66 16.68
C ASN A 290 17.30 -29.02 17.36
N THR A 291 16.34 -29.80 16.85
CA THR A 291 16.03 -31.15 17.36
C THR A 291 17.19 -32.10 17.08
N ALA A 292 17.72 -32.12 15.86
CA ALA A 292 18.87 -32.97 15.51
C ALA A 292 20.10 -32.62 16.34
N LEU A 293 20.38 -31.32 16.53
CA LEU A 293 21.48 -30.82 17.38
C LEU A 293 21.33 -31.30 18.82
N LYS A 294 20.13 -31.16 19.39
CA LYS A 294 19.84 -31.60 20.76
C LYS A 294 20.00 -33.12 20.91
N SER A 295 19.47 -33.89 19.98
CA SER A 295 19.59 -35.35 19.99
C SER A 295 21.05 -35.81 19.92
N LEU A 296 21.85 -35.20 19.04
CA LEU A 296 23.27 -35.51 18.91
C LEU A 296 24.07 -35.16 20.18
N LYS A 297 23.85 -33.97 20.74
CA LYS A 297 24.48 -33.55 22.00
C LYS A 297 24.12 -34.48 23.15
N ASN A 298 22.84 -34.79 23.33
CA ASN A 298 22.37 -35.69 24.38
C ASN A 298 22.99 -37.10 24.25
N ALA A 299 23.06 -37.64 23.03
CA ALA A 299 23.65 -38.95 22.79
C ALA A 299 25.16 -38.96 23.05
N LYS A 300 25.87 -37.87 22.71
CA LYS A 300 27.28 -37.67 23.04
C LYS A 300 27.51 -37.59 24.54
N ASP A 301 26.71 -36.80 25.26
CA ASP A 301 26.85 -36.58 26.70
C ASP A 301 26.47 -37.82 27.52
N ALA A 302 25.62 -38.70 26.98
CA ALA A 302 25.27 -39.98 27.58
C ALA A 302 26.43 -41.00 27.57
N LEU A 303 27.47 -40.77 26.77
CA LEU A 303 28.63 -41.66 26.69
C LEU A 303 29.43 -41.61 27.99
N ASN A 304 29.62 -42.76 28.63
CA ASN A 304 30.28 -42.91 29.93
C ASN A 304 31.14 -44.18 30.07
N GLY A 305 31.63 -44.72 28.96
CA GLY A 305 32.56 -45.85 28.96
C GLY A 305 33.83 -45.58 29.79
N VAL A 306 34.35 -46.63 30.43
CA VAL A 306 35.56 -46.61 31.24
C VAL A 306 36.48 -47.78 30.88
N ASN A 307 37.80 -47.52 30.78
CA ASN A 307 38.78 -48.56 30.48
C ASN A 307 39.03 -49.44 31.71
N LYS A 308 38.31 -50.56 31.81
CA LYS A 308 38.41 -51.50 32.94
C LYS A 308 39.77 -52.19 33.05
N THR A 309 40.51 -52.34 31.95
CA THR A 309 41.84 -52.96 31.95
C THR A 309 42.90 -52.10 32.65
N VAL A 310 42.79 -50.77 32.58
CA VAL A 310 43.67 -49.86 33.33
C VAL A 310 43.26 -49.81 34.81
N LEU A 311 41.96 -49.76 35.10
CA LEU A 311 41.44 -49.78 36.47
C LEU A 311 41.81 -51.06 37.22
N GLN A 312 41.75 -52.22 36.55
CA GLN A 312 42.12 -53.49 37.17
C GLN A 312 43.64 -53.59 37.42
N ALA A 313 44.47 -53.03 36.53
CA ALA A 313 45.92 -52.99 36.73
C ALA A 313 46.32 -52.12 37.93
N GLU A 314 45.66 -50.98 38.17
CA GLU A 314 45.90 -50.15 39.37
C GLU A 314 45.41 -50.84 40.66
N VAL A 315 44.25 -51.52 40.63
CA VAL A 315 43.74 -52.28 41.79
C VAL A 315 44.63 -53.49 42.10
N ASP A 316 45.12 -54.18 41.07
CA ASP A 316 45.98 -55.35 41.23
C ASP A 316 47.39 -54.93 41.72
N ASP A 317 47.95 -53.82 41.24
CA ASP A 317 49.24 -53.26 41.71
C ASP A 317 49.18 -52.81 43.19
N ASP A 318 48.09 -52.13 43.61
CA ASP A 318 47.86 -51.78 45.02
C ASP A 318 47.71 -53.03 45.93
N SER A 319 47.09 -54.09 45.39
CA SER A 319 46.97 -55.37 46.09
C SER A 319 48.29 -56.12 46.22
N HIS A 320 49.22 -55.92 45.28
CA HIS A 320 50.59 -56.45 45.34
C HIS A 320 51.48 -55.65 46.29
N PHE A 321 51.31 -54.33 46.37
CA PHE A 321 52.03 -53.48 47.34
C PHE A 321 51.64 -53.79 48.79
N SER A 322 50.38 -54.16 49.04
CA SER A 322 49.90 -54.50 50.39
C SER A 322 50.37 -55.87 50.89
N LYS A 323 50.73 -56.80 50.00
CA LYS A 323 51.18 -58.17 50.36
C LYS A 323 52.69 -58.29 50.59
N SER A 324 53.48 -57.27 50.28
CA SER A 324 54.94 -57.26 50.53
C SER A 324 55.32 -56.76 51.93
N PHE A 325 54.34 -56.34 52.75
CA PHE A 325 54.52 -55.85 54.12
C PHE A 325 53.88 -56.72 55.21
N ALA A 326 53.47 -57.96 54.89
CA ALA A 326 52.92 -58.93 55.85
C ALA A 326 53.91 -60.07 56.13
#